data_AF-A0A935QU22-F1
#
_entry.id   AF-A0A935QU22-F1
#
_cell.length_a   1.000
_cell.length_b   1.000
_cell.length_c   1.000
_cell.angle_alpha   90.00
_cell.angle_beta   90.00
_cell.angle_gamma   90.00
#
_symmetry.space_group_name_H-M   'P 1'
#
loop_
_entity.id
_entity.type
_entity.pdbx_description
1 polymer ?
#
loop_
_entity_poly.entity_id
_entity_poly.type
_entity_poly.pdbx_seq_one_letter_code
_entity_poly.pdbx_strand_id
1 'polypeptide(L)'
;MTPGGVLFVYVRRSETPGGPPLAAKRVPNWQLPYEFSLSEADLIQGGEWPEQVWVSAKVSRSGDPMQRSPEDVASAVVGPVSPGTEGVALVLGAK
;
A
#
# COMPACT_ATOMS: atom_id res chain seq x y z
N MET A 1 4.89 -2.46 -19.31
CA MET A 1 5.69 -1.26 -18.97
C MET A 1 5.97 -1.33 -17.48
N THR A 2 7.23 -1.33 -17.05
CA THR A 2 7.58 -1.14 -15.63
C THR A 2 7.41 0.33 -15.32
N PRO A 3 6.43 0.76 -14.51
CA PRO A 3 6.36 2.15 -14.09
C PRO A 3 7.55 2.28 -13.14
N GLY A 4 8.65 2.84 -13.61
CA GLY A 4 9.84 2.92 -12.77
C GLY A 4 9.54 3.60 -11.42
N GLY A 5 10.44 3.46 -10.48
CA GLY A 5 10.17 3.79 -9.08
C GLY A 5 9.74 2.56 -8.28
N VAL A 6 9.53 2.76 -6.99
CA VAL A 6 9.26 1.68 -6.03
C VAL A 6 7.78 1.67 -5.68
N LEU A 7 7.13 0.52 -5.85
CA LEU A 7 5.77 0.32 -5.40
C LEU A 7 5.76 0.07 -3.88
N PHE A 8 4.89 0.81 -3.20
CA PHE A 8 4.56 0.61 -1.80
C PHE A 8 3.09 0.25 -1.69
N VAL A 9 2.76 -0.79 -0.93
CA VAL A 9 1.39 -1.10 -0.52
C VAL A 9 1.30 -0.80 0.97
N TYR A 10 0.38 0.08 1.35
CA TYR A 10 0.21 0.54 2.72
C TYR A 10 -1.09 0.02 3.30
N VAL A 11 -1.04 -0.32 4.59
CA VAL A 11 -2.20 -0.70 5.39
C VAL A 11 -2.37 0.31 6.52
N ARG A 12 -3.61 0.70 6.80
CA ARG A 12 -3.97 1.69 7.82
C ARG A 12 -5.16 1.23 8.65
N ARG A 13 -5.26 1.75 9.87
CA ARG A 13 -6.39 1.53 10.79
C ARG A 13 -7.59 2.45 10.53
N SER A 14 -7.48 3.37 9.57
CA SER A 14 -8.52 4.33 9.21
C SER A 14 -8.43 4.65 7.72
N GLU A 15 -9.57 5.04 7.13
CA GLU A 15 -9.67 5.50 5.74
C GLU A 15 -8.80 6.75 5.50
N THR A 16 -8.95 7.75 6.37
CA THR A 16 -8.16 8.98 6.32
C THR A 16 -6.79 8.76 6.98
N PRO A 17 -5.67 8.99 6.28
CA PRO A 17 -4.34 8.84 6.86
C PRO A 17 -4.07 9.87 7.97
N GLY A 18 -3.85 9.42 9.21
CA GLY A 18 -3.54 10.27 10.37
C GLY A 18 -2.17 10.04 11.02
N GLY A 19 -1.31 9.20 10.42
CA GLY A 19 -0.03 8.80 11.04
C GLY A 19 0.78 7.85 10.16
N PRO A 20 1.80 7.15 10.71
CA PRO A 20 2.49 6.10 9.97
C PRO A 20 1.52 4.97 9.59
N PRO A 21 1.79 4.23 8.50
CA PRO A 21 1.05 3.01 8.20
C PRO A 21 1.12 2.00 9.35
N LEU A 22 0.14 1.12 9.41
CA LEU A 22 0.16 -0.08 10.25
C LEU A 22 1.19 -1.09 9.72
N ALA A 23 1.07 -1.39 8.43
CA ALA A 23 1.96 -2.27 7.67
C ALA A 23 2.32 -1.61 6.35
N ALA A 24 3.48 -1.98 5.81
CA ALA A 24 3.91 -1.52 4.50
C ALA A 24 4.74 -2.58 3.78
N LYS A 25 4.35 -2.90 2.54
CA LYS A 25 5.12 -3.74 1.64
C LYS A 25 5.87 -2.88 0.63
N ARG A 26 7.18 -3.06 0.51
CA ARG A 26 8.05 -2.36 -0.44
C ARG A 26 8.45 -3.29 -1.58
N VAL A 27 8.19 -2.88 -2.82
CA VAL A 27 8.40 -3.70 -4.02
C VAL A 27 9.16 -2.88 -5.08
N PRO A 28 10.49 -3.02 -5.18
CA PRO A 28 11.29 -2.24 -6.13
C PRO A 28 11.23 -2.74 -7.58
N ASN A 29 10.99 -4.04 -7.81
CA ASN A 29 11.02 -4.68 -9.13
C ASN A 29 9.66 -5.27 -9.50
N TRP A 30 8.63 -4.44 -9.51
CA TRP A 30 7.24 -4.83 -9.76
C TRP A 30 6.86 -4.67 -11.23
N GLN A 31 5.84 -5.41 -11.67
CA GLN A 31 5.25 -5.29 -13.00
C GLN A 31 3.74 -5.40 -12.88
N LEU A 32 2.99 -4.74 -13.76
CA LEU A 32 1.52 -4.83 -13.76
C LEU A 32 1.05 -6.00 -14.64
N PRO A 33 0.01 -6.74 -14.21
CA PRO A 33 -0.60 -6.69 -12.88
C PRO A 33 0.35 -7.25 -11.80
N TYR A 34 0.36 -6.63 -10.61
CA TYR A 34 1.14 -7.11 -9.47
C TYR A 34 0.20 -7.69 -8.42
N GLU A 35 0.37 -8.98 -8.14
CA GLU A 35 -0.33 -9.64 -7.03
C GLU A 35 0.41 -9.37 -5.73
N PHE A 36 -0.34 -8.93 -4.72
CA PHE A 36 0.19 -8.68 -3.38
C PHE A 36 -0.57 -9.50 -2.35
N SER A 37 0.16 -9.97 -1.34
CA SER A 37 -0.38 -10.42 -0.07
C SER A 37 0.05 -9.44 1.02
N LEU A 38 -0.65 -9.41 2.14
CA LEU A 38 -0.27 -8.62 3.31
C LEU A 38 -0.51 -9.48 4.55
N SER A 39 0.46 -9.53 5.45
CA SER A 39 0.36 -10.29 6.70
C SER A 39 1.10 -9.61 7.85
N GLU A 40 1.11 -10.23 9.02
CA GLU A 40 1.81 -9.78 10.22
C GLU A 40 3.30 -9.50 9.96
N ALA A 41 3.91 -10.19 8.99
CA ALA A 41 5.30 -9.96 8.58
C ALA A 41 5.54 -8.58 7.96
N ASP A 42 4.49 -7.91 7.49
CA ASP A 42 4.54 -6.58 6.89
C ASP A 42 4.28 -5.46 7.93
N LEU A 43 3.97 -5.80 9.19
CA LEU A 43 3.71 -4.83 10.26
C LEU A 43 4.97 -4.03 10.59
N ILE A 44 4.84 -2.70 10.67
CA ILE A 44 5.97 -1.80 10.97
C ILE A 44 6.42 -1.92 12.43
N GLN A 45 5.48 -2.12 13.36
CA GLN A 45 5.76 -2.19 14.80
C GLN A 45 5.47 -3.59 15.39
N GLY A 46 5.29 -4.61 14.53
CA GLY A 46 4.82 -5.93 14.94
C GLY A 46 3.44 -5.92 15.61
N GLY A 47 3.09 -7.02 16.27
CA GLY A 47 1.81 -7.19 16.97
C GLY A 47 0.79 -7.98 16.16
N GLU A 48 -0.48 -7.82 16.52
CA GLU A 48 -1.60 -8.54 15.90
C GLU A 48 -2.20 -7.76 14.73
N TRP A 49 -2.62 -8.51 13.70
CA TRP A 49 -3.33 -7.96 12.57
C TRP A 49 -4.77 -7.56 12.96
N PRO A 50 -5.24 -6.33 12.69
CA PRO A 50 -6.59 -5.91 13.05
C PRO A 50 -7.69 -6.59 12.23
N GLU A 51 -8.90 -6.68 12.79
CA GLU A 51 -10.07 -7.23 12.10
C GLU A 51 -10.51 -6.42 10.87
N GLN A 52 -10.16 -5.15 10.82
CA GLN A 52 -10.46 -4.25 9.71
C GLN A 52 -9.30 -3.31 9.41
N VAL A 53 -8.97 -3.21 8.13
CA VAL A 53 -7.91 -2.34 7.65
C VAL A 53 -8.30 -1.62 6.35
N TRP A 54 -7.60 -0.54 6.05
CA TRP A 54 -7.69 0.18 4.79
C TRP A 54 -6.38 0.04 4.04
N VAL A 55 -6.45 -0.26 2.76
CA VAL A 55 -5.31 -0.57 1.90
C VAL A 55 -5.20 0.48 0.80
N SER A 56 -3.98 0.89 0.49
CA SER A 56 -3.69 1.78 -0.64
C SER A 56 -2.31 1.46 -1.21
N ALA A 57 -2.05 1.91 -2.44
CA ALA A 57 -0.76 1.78 -3.07
C ALA A 57 -0.20 3.16 -3.48
N LYS A 58 1.13 3.27 -3.51
CA LYS A 58 1.86 4.41 -4.06
C LYS A 58 3.08 3.92 -4.83
N VAL A 59 3.31 4.47 -6.02
CA VAL A 59 4.58 4.37 -6.73
C VAL A 59 5.38 5.62 -6.40
N SER A 60 6.51 5.44 -5.72
CA SER A 60 7.45 6.53 -5.41
C SER A 60 8.55 6.60 -6.46
N ARG A 61 8.72 7.75 -7.12
CA ARG A 61 9.80 7.89 -8.12
C ARG A 61 11.19 8.02 -7.52
N SER A 62 11.30 8.66 -6.36
CA SER A 62 12.56 8.73 -5.62
C SER A 62 12.91 7.42 -4.90
N GLY A 63 11.91 6.54 -4.72
CA GLY A 63 12.05 5.33 -3.91
C GLY A 63 11.93 5.59 -2.41
N ASP A 64 11.68 6.84 -2.00
CA ASP A 64 11.39 7.21 -0.62
C ASP A 64 9.90 6.99 -0.31
N PRO A 65 9.54 6.19 0.71
CA PRO A 65 8.16 5.95 1.12
C PRO A 65 7.47 7.17 1.74
N MET A 66 8.23 8.08 2.36
CA MET A 66 7.74 9.21 3.13
C MET A 66 7.64 10.48 2.29
N GLN A 67 8.51 10.61 1.28
CA GLN A 67 8.44 11.72 0.35
C GLN A 67 7.12 11.69 -0.42
N ARG A 68 6.48 12.86 -0.51
CA ARG A 68 5.36 13.09 -1.42
C ARG A 68 5.89 13.90 -2.58
N SER A 69 5.77 13.37 -3.80
CA SER A 69 6.09 14.07 -5.03
C SER A 69 4.85 14.20 -5.90
N PRO A 70 4.69 15.29 -6.68
CA PRO A 70 3.70 15.35 -7.75
C PRO A 70 3.87 14.24 -8.81
N GLU A 71 5.05 13.64 -8.87
CA GLU A 71 5.40 12.54 -9.79
C GLU A 71 5.00 11.16 -9.26
N ASP A 72 4.61 11.08 -7.98
CA ASP A 72 4.14 9.84 -7.39
C ASP A 72 2.72 9.54 -7.88
N VAL A 73 2.46 8.28 -8.18
CA VAL A 73 1.12 7.81 -8.55
C VAL A 73 0.58 6.98 -7.39
N ALA A 74 -0.61 7.29 -6.90
CA ALA A 74 -1.26 6.56 -5.82
C ALA A 74 -2.51 5.82 -6.30
N SER A 75 -3.04 4.93 -5.48
CA SER A 75 -4.41 4.45 -5.62
C SER A 75 -5.36 5.25 -4.75
N ALA A 76 -6.66 5.09 -4.97
CA ALA A 76 -7.63 5.36 -3.92
C ALA A 76 -7.38 4.44 -2.71
N VAL A 77 -7.90 4.84 -1.55
CA VAL A 77 -7.93 3.98 -0.36
C VAL A 77 -9.11 3.01 -0.52
N VAL A 78 -8.85 1.72 -0.28
CA VAL A 78 -9.86 0.65 -0.34
C VAL A 78 -10.03 0.06 1.05
N GLY A 79 -11.27 -0.07 1.51
CA GLY A 79 -11.61 -0.71 2.77
C GLY A 79 -12.94 -0.23 3.36
N PRO A 80 -13.29 -0.69 4.56
CA PRO A 80 -12.53 -1.65 5.38
C PRO A 80 -12.44 -3.03 4.73
N VAL A 81 -11.30 -3.70 4.94
CA VAL A 81 -10.99 -5.07 4.49
C VAL A 81 -10.70 -5.92 5.71
N SER A 82 -11.27 -7.12 5.76
CA SER A 82 -11.01 -8.08 6.84
C SER A 82 -9.93 -9.11 6.48
N PRO A 83 -9.23 -9.69 7.48
CA PRO A 83 -8.28 -10.78 7.26
C PRO A 83 -8.87 -11.92 6.42
N GLY A 84 -8.06 -12.50 5.54
CA GLY A 84 -8.50 -13.56 4.62
C GLY A 84 -9.31 -13.07 3.40
N THR A 85 -9.54 -11.76 3.26
CA THR A 85 -10.14 -11.23 2.02
C THR A 85 -9.16 -11.37 0.87
N GLU A 86 -9.60 -12.05 -0.19
CA GLU A 86 -8.87 -12.18 -1.45
C GLU A 86 -9.48 -11.27 -2.53
N GLY A 87 -8.76 -11.05 -3.63
CA GLY A 87 -9.26 -10.29 -4.78
C GLY A 87 -9.35 -8.76 -4.57
N VAL A 88 -8.69 -8.21 -3.54
CA VAL A 88 -8.62 -6.76 -3.33
C VAL A 88 -7.81 -6.12 -4.47
N ALA A 89 -8.48 -5.29 -5.28
CA ALA A 89 -7.84 -4.60 -6.40
C ALA A 89 -7.51 -3.15 -6.04
N LEU A 90 -6.25 -2.75 -6.27
CA LEU A 90 -5.80 -1.37 -6.17
C LEU A 90 -5.44 -0.87 -7.57
N VAL A 91 -6.12 0.19 -8.02
CA VAL A 91 -5.88 0.81 -9.33
C VAL A 91 -5.02 2.05 -9.12
N LEU A 92 -3.85 2.08 -9.77
CA LEU A 92 -2.97 3.25 -9.78
C LEU A 92 -3.54 4.31 -10.74
N GLY A 93 -3.74 5.52 -10.25
CA GLY A 93 -4.22 6.66 -11.05
C GLY A 93 -4.01 7.97 -10.28
N ALA A 94 -3.87 9.09 -10.99
CA ALA A 94 -3.83 10.38 -10.32
C ALA A 94 -5.17 10.62 -9.62
N LYS A 95 -5.12 11.02 -8.34
CA LYS A 95 -6.29 11.57 -7.63
C LYS A 95 -6.49 13.03 -8.03
#